data_AF-A0A2P2M8G0-F1
#
_entry.id   AF-A0A2P2M8G0-F1
#
_cell.length_a   1.000
_cell.length_b   1.000
_cell.length_c   1.000
_cell.angle_alpha   90.00
_cell.angle_beta   90.00
_cell.angle_gamma   90.00
#
_symmetry.space_group_name_H-M   'P 1'
#
loop_
_entity.id
_entity.type
_entity.pdbx_description
1 polymer ?
#
loop_
_entity_poly.entity_id
_entity_poly.type
_entity_poly.pdbx_seq_one_letter_code
_entity_poly.pdbx_strand_id
1 'polypeptide(L)'
;MKIAVERTGGLVVLAESFGHSVFKDSFKRIFEDGEQSLGLCFNGTLEINCSKDIKIQGVIGPCTSMEKKGPTVADTVIGEGNSTAWKMCGLDKSTCLTVFFDLSSSEKSNAPGTINPQLYLQFLTSYQNSEGHKLLQVTTLTRRWLDGAVSSEELVQGFDQETAAVVMARLASLKMEIEEGFDATRWLDRNLIRLCSKFGDYRKDDPSSFTLNPCFSLFPQFMFNLRRSQFVQVFNNSPDETAYFRMLLNRENITNAAVMIQPSLISYSFNSLPQPALLDVASIAADRILLLDSYFIVVIFHGMTIAQWRNMGYQNQPEHQAFAQLLQAPHNDATMIIQDRFPVPRVVVCDQHGSQARFLLAKLNPSAAYNNAHEMSTGSDVIFTDDVSLQVFFEHLQRLAVQS
;
A
#
# COMPACT_ATOMS: atom_id res chain seq x y z
N MET A 1 6.17 -18.48 -13.83
CA MET A 1 6.70 -18.77 -12.47
C MET A 1 5.89 -18.12 -11.37
N LYS A 2 5.48 -16.85 -11.51
CA LYS A 2 4.55 -16.10 -10.62
C LYS A 2 3.51 -16.97 -9.87
N ILE A 3 2.65 -17.67 -10.60
CA ILE A 3 1.54 -18.48 -10.05
C ILE A 3 2.02 -19.50 -9.02
N ALA A 4 3.19 -20.12 -9.23
CA ALA A 4 3.71 -21.11 -8.29
C ALA A 4 3.97 -20.49 -6.91
N VAL A 5 4.47 -19.26 -6.87
CA VAL A 5 4.74 -18.55 -5.63
C VAL A 5 3.45 -18.03 -5.00
N GLU A 6 2.57 -17.41 -5.78
CA GLU A 6 1.28 -16.91 -5.27
C GLU A 6 0.42 -18.03 -4.70
N ARG A 7 0.29 -19.16 -5.40
CA ARG A 7 -0.58 -20.25 -4.95
C ARG A 7 -0.06 -21.02 -3.75
N THR A 8 1.25 -21.02 -3.55
CA THR A 8 1.89 -21.77 -2.46
C THR A 8 2.29 -20.89 -1.28
N GLY A 9 2.33 -19.56 -1.43
CA GLY A 9 2.88 -18.66 -0.43
C GLY A 9 4.39 -18.74 -0.27
N GLY A 10 5.08 -19.12 -1.35
CA GLY A 10 6.54 -19.08 -1.42
C GLY A 10 7.10 -17.66 -1.30
N LEU A 11 8.44 -17.59 -1.17
CA LEU A 11 9.17 -16.33 -1.16
C LEU A 11 9.63 -15.97 -2.57
N VAL A 12 9.72 -14.68 -2.87
CA VAL A 12 10.26 -14.17 -4.13
C VAL A 12 11.25 -13.04 -3.84
N VAL A 13 12.38 -13.05 -4.53
CA VAL A 13 13.39 -11.99 -4.48
C VAL A 13 13.78 -11.66 -5.92
N LEU A 14 13.66 -10.40 -6.30
CA LEU A 14 14.10 -9.89 -7.59
C LEU A 14 15.38 -9.06 -7.40
N ALA A 15 16.46 -9.43 -8.08
CA ALA A 15 17.75 -8.76 -7.98
C ALA A 15 18.51 -8.80 -9.31
N GLU A 16 19.38 -7.80 -9.52
CA GLU A 16 20.20 -7.69 -10.74
C GLU A 16 21.23 -8.82 -10.87
N SER A 17 21.74 -9.34 -9.74
CA SER A 17 22.64 -10.49 -9.69
C SER A 17 22.65 -11.12 -8.30
N PHE A 18 23.19 -12.34 -8.19
CA PHE A 18 23.41 -13.00 -6.89
C PHE A 18 24.48 -12.31 -6.03
N GLY A 19 25.31 -11.44 -6.62
CA GLY A 19 26.29 -10.64 -5.89
C GLY A 19 25.69 -9.38 -5.25
N HIS A 20 24.49 -8.96 -5.69
CA HIS A 20 23.84 -7.74 -5.24
C HIS A 20 23.33 -7.88 -3.79
N SER A 21 23.40 -6.80 -3.00
CA SER A 21 23.01 -6.79 -1.58
C SER A 21 21.58 -7.27 -1.36
N VAL A 22 20.64 -6.77 -2.16
CA VAL A 22 19.22 -7.20 -2.14
C VAL A 22 19.09 -8.73 -2.14
N PHE A 23 19.82 -9.44 -3.00
CA PHE A 23 19.78 -10.91 -2.99
C PHE A 23 20.46 -11.48 -1.75
N LYS A 24 21.72 -11.09 -1.49
CA LYS A 24 22.51 -11.68 -0.41
C LYS A 24 21.88 -11.50 0.96
N ASP A 25 21.37 -10.31 1.24
CA ASP A 25 20.82 -9.95 2.53
C ASP A 25 19.39 -10.52 2.70
N SER A 26 18.57 -10.51 1.64
CA SER A 26 17.29 -11.23 1.67
C SER A 26 17.49 -12.73 1.86
N PHE A 27 18.48 -13.32 1.19
CA PHE A 27 18.75 -14.75 1.32
C PHE A 27 19.21 -15.10 2.74
N LYS A 28 20.08 -14.29 3.35
CA LYS A 28 20.45 -14.47 4.77
C LYS A 28 19.25 -14.35 5.71
N ARG A 29 18.35 -13.39 5.47
CA ARG A 29 17.14 -13.15 6.28
C ARG A 29 16.28 -14.41 6.43
N ILE A 30 16.19 -15.23 5.39
CA ILE A 30 15.41 -16.48 5.40
C ILE A 30 15.89 -17.44 6.51
N PHE A 31 17.19 -17.41 6.83
CA PHE A 31 17.85 -18.35 7.75
C PHE A 31 18.32 -17.67 9.05
N GLU A 32 17.83 -16.47 9.38
CA GLU A 32 18.29 -15.73 10.58
C GLU A 32 18.02 -16.47 11.89
N ASP A 33 16.94 -17.25 11.95
CA ASP A 33 16.60 -18.08 13.11
C ASP A 33 17.36 -19.44 13.15
N GLY A 34 18.25 -19.69 12.18
CA GLY A 34 19.09 -20.88 12.07
C GLY A 34 19.07 -21.55 10.70
N GLU A 35 20.06 -22.41 10.43
CA GLU A 35 20.27 -23.07 9.12
C GLU A 35 19.09 -23.94 8.66
N GLN A 36 18.28 -24.45 9.60
CA GLN A 36 17.08 -25.24 9.31
C GLN A 36 15.79 -24.41 9.29
N SER A 37 15.87 -23.12 9.62
CA SER A 37 14.71 -22.22 9.52
C SER A 37 14.52 -21.76 8.08
N LEU A 38 13.27 -21.68 7.66
CA LEU A 38 12.87 -21.00 6.42
C LEU A 38 12.09 -19.71 6.71
N GLY A 39 11.96 -19.33 7.99
CA GLY A 39 11.12 -18.20 8.42
C GLY A 39 9.62 -18.38 8.15
N LEU A 40 9.20 -19.60 7.77
CA LEU A 40 7.83 -19.93 7.38
C LEU A 40 7.22 -20.97 8.33
N CYS A 41 5.91 -20.85 8.51
CA CYS A 41 5.01 -21.93 8.88
C CYS A 41 4.51 -22.63 7.61
N PHE A 42 4.07 -23.87 7.74
CA PHE A 42 3.73 -24.73 6.62
C PHE A 42 2.33 -25.33 6.70
N ASN A 43 1.87 -25.86 5.57
CA ASN A 43 0.66 -26.66 5.47
C ASN A 43 -0.58 -25.95 6.03
N GLY A 44 -0.64 -24.63 5.87
CA GLY A 44 -1.73 -23.77 6.28
C GLY A 44 -3.04 -24.13 5.57
N THR A 45 -4.15 -24.06 6.31
CA THR A 45 -5.51 -24.09 5.80
C THR A 45 -6.31 -23.02 6.51
N LEU A 46 -6.85 -22.07 5.76
CA LEU A 46 -7.80 -21.07 6.23
C LEU A 46 -9.21 -21.56 5.92
N GLU A 47 -10.06 -21.64 6.93
CA GLU A 47 -11.50 -21.84 6.79
C GLU A 47 -12.24 -20.61 7.32
N ILE A 48 -13.26 -20.16 6.58
CA ILE A 48 -14.03 -18.97 6.93
C ILE A 48 -15.49 -19.36 7.14
N ASN A 49 -15.99 -19.07 8.33
CA ASN A 49 -17.39 -19.16 8.70
C ASN A 49 -17.97 -17.75 8.82
N CYS A 50 -19.20 -17.54 8.35
CA CYS A 50 -19.89 -16.26 8.47
C CYS A 50 -21.38 -16.46 8.73
N SER A 51 -22.04 -15.39 9.19
CA SER A 51 -23.50 -15.33 9.31
C SER A 51 -24.19 -15.65 7.98
N LYS A 52 -25.41 -16.19 8.03
CA LYS A 52 -26.15 -16.70 6.84
C LYS A 52 -26.34 -15.67 5.73
N ASP A 53 -26.45 -14.40 6.12
CA ASP A 53 -26.71 -13.25 5.25
C ASP A 53 -25.42 -12.69 4.61
N ILE A 54 -24.28 -13.30 4.90
CA ILE A 54 -22.99 -12.98 4.32
C ILE A 54 -22.55 -14.14 3.44
N LYS A 55 -22.10 -13.81 2.23
CA LYS A 55 -21.50 -14.75 1.28
C LYS A 55 -20.05 -14.38 1.02
N ILE A 56 -19.21 -15.38 0.78
CA ILE A 56 -17.79 -15.19 0.51
C ILE A 56 -17.58 -15.23 -1.01
N GLN A 57 -17.11 -14.13 -1.58
CA GLN A 57 -16.81 -14.02 -3.01
C GLN A 57 -15.47 -14.66 -3.37
N GLY A 58 -14.50 -14.54 -2.46
CA GLY A 58 -13.19 -15.16 -2.60
C GLY A 58 -12.08 -14.37 -1.92
N VAL A 59 -10.85 -14.77 -2.21
CA VAL A 59 -9.64 -14.26 -1.56
C VAL A 59 -8.63 -13.77 -2.59
N ILE A 60 -8.03 -12.61 -2.34
CA ILE A 60 -6.80 -12.16 -3.01
C ILE A 60 -5.64 -12.27 -2.02
N GLY A 61 -4.62 -13.03 -2.37
CA GLY A 61 -3.41 -13.21 -1.59
C GLY A 61 -2.79 -14.59 -1.81
N PRO A 62 -1.71 -14.93 -1.08
CA PRO A 62 -0.92 -16.13 -1.35
C PRO A 62 -1.62 -17.44 -0.88
N CYS A 63 -2.63 -17.88 -1.61
CA CYS A 63 -3.39 -19.08 -1.29
C CYS A 63 -3.96 -19.76 -2.55
N THR A 64 -4.49 -20.97 -2.38
CA THR A 64 -5.23 -21.69 -3.43
C THR A 64 -6.58 -22.13 -2.88
N SER A 65 -7.64 -21.96 -3.66
CA SER A 65 -8.97 -22.47 -3.30
C SER A 65 -8.96 -23.99 -3.07
N MET A 66 -9.61 -24.46 -2.00
CA MET A 66 -9.85 -25.89 -1.76
C MET A 66 -11.19 -26.37 -2.36
N GLU A 67 -11.89 -25.49 -3.09
CA GLU A 67 -13.18 -25.79 -3.74
C GLU A 67 -14.25 -26.35 -2.77
N LYS A 68 -14.15 -26.02 -1.49
CA LYS A 68 -15.11 -26.42 -0.46
C LYS A 68 -16.41 -25.65 -0.66
N LYS A 69 -17.37 -26.28 -1.31
CA LYS A 69 -18.70 -25.70 -1.55
C LYS A 69 -19.49 -25.58 -0.25
N GLY A 70 -20.39 -24.61 -0.21
CA GLY A 70 -21.27 -24.39 0.93
C GLY A 70 -22.27 -23.27 0.66
N PRO A 71 -23.30 -23.15 1.51
CA PRO A 71 -24.36 -22.15 1.36
C PRO A 71 -23.84 -20.71 1.55
N THR A 72 -22.63 -20.52 2.06
CA THR A 72 -21.98 -19.23 2.29
C THR A 72 -21.03 -18.83 1.16
N VAL A 73 -20.93 -19.60 0.08
CA VAL A 73 -20.17 -19.21 -1.12
C VAL A 73 -21.05 -18.28 -1.97
N ALA A 74 -20.50 -17.15 -2.44
CA ALA A 74 -21.22 -16.21 -3.31
C ALA A 74 -21.21 -16.65 -4.77
N ASP A 75 -22.21 -16.20 -5.54
CA ASP A 75 -22.27 -16.44 -6.99
C ASP A 75 -21.25 -15.58 -7.77
N THR A 76 -20.98 -14.37 -7.28
CA THR A 76 -19.95 -13.49 -7.82
C THR A 76 -18.59 -13.84 -7.23
N VAL A 77 -17.59 -14.08 -8.09
CA VAL A 77 -16.26 -14.55 -7.70
C VAL A 77 -15.23 -13.43 -7.81
N ILE A 78 -14.40 -13.25 -6.77
CA ILE A 78 -13.24 -12.35 -6.79
C ILE A 78 -12.00 -13.12 -6.32
N GLY A 79 -10.94 -13.09 -7.12
CA GLY A 79 -9.69 -13.80 -6.83
C GLY A 79 -9.88 -15.32 -6.77
N GLU A 80 -9.22 -15.98 -5.80
CA GLU A 80 -9.41 -17.39 -5.49
C GLU A 80 -10.72 -17.55 -4.73
N GLY A 81 -11.84 -17.76 -5.44
CA GLY A 81 -13.17 -17.91 -4.84
C GLY A 81 -13.72 -19.32 -4.88
N ASN A 82 -15.05 -19.41 -5.00
CA ASN A 82 -15.77 -20.69 -5.16
C ASN A 82 -15.55 -21.70 -4.03
N SER A 83 -15.19 -21.23 -2.83
CA SER A 83 -14.83 -22.04 -1.68
C SER A 83 -15.08 -21.28 -0.36
N THR A 84 -15.17 -22.02 0.74
CA THR A 84 -15.09 -21.47 2.11
C THR A 84 -13.78 -21.83 2.81
N ALA A 85 -12.86 -22.50 2.10
CA ALA A 85 -11.56 -22.90 2.60
C ALA A 85 -10.44 -22.74 1.55
N TRP A 86 -9.25 -22.35 2.01
CA TRP A 86 -8.07 -22.09 1.19
C TRP A 86 -6.82 -22.73 1.78
N LYS A 87 -5.95 -23.20 0.89
CA LYS A 87 -4.63 -23.75 1.24
C LYS A 87 -3.56 -22.67 1.15
N MET A 88 -2.66 -22.64 2.13
CA MET A 88 -1.45 -21.81 2.14
C MET A 88 -0.26 -22.72 2.45
N CYS A 89 0.56 -23.07 1.47
CA CYS A 89 1.63 -24.05 1.68
C CYS A 89 2.75 -23.50 2.57
N GLY A 90 3.10 -22.23 2.39
CA GLY A 90 3.99 -21.43 3.23
C GLY A 90 3.30 -20.14 3.66
N LEU A 91 3.45 -19.77 4.92
CA LEU A 91 2.93 -18.53 5.49
C LEU A 91 3.83 -18.06 6.62
N ASP A 92 3.85 -16.77 6.88
CA ASP A 92 4.59 -16.14 7.97
C ASP A 92 3.71 -15.10 8.67
N LYS A 93 4.31 -14.34 9.59
CA LYS A 93 3.61 -13.29 10.35
C LYS A 93 3.19 -12.09 9.49
N SER A 94 3.79 -11.86 8.32
CA SER A 94 3.43 -10.75 7.42
C SER A 94 2.40 -11.16 6.36
N THR A 95 2.18 -12.46 6.17
CA THR A 95 1.21 -13.01 5.22
C THR A 95 -0.20 -12.47 5.48
N CYS A 96 -0.69 -11.66 4.54
CA CYS A 96 -2.00 -11.01 4.58
C CYS A 96 -2.87 -11.53 3.43
N LEU A 97 -4.15 -11.77 3.72
CA LEU A 97 -5.16 -12.16 2.74
C LEU A 97 -6.28 -11.13 2.71
N THR A 98 -6.76 -10.78 1.51
CA THR A 98 -7.93 -9.92 1.32
C THR A 98 -9.14 -10.79 1.04
N VAL A 99 -10.11 -10.81 1.95
CA VAL A 99 -11.33 -11.59 1.78
C VAL A 99 -12.46 -10.66 1.34
N PHE A 100 -13.10 -10.99 0.22
CA PHE A 100 -14.24 -10.25 -0.31
C PHE A 100 -15.53 -10.95 0.10
N PHE A 101 -16.45 -10.15 0.62
CA PHE A 101 -17.77 -10.60 1.05
C PHE A 101 -18.85 -9.89 0.25
N ASP A 102 -19.91 -10.63 -0.05
CA ASP A 102 -21.15 -10.10 -0.56
C ASP A 102 -22.22 -10.18 0.54
N LEU A 103 -23.06 -9.17 0.60
CA LEU A 103 -24.18 -9.13 1.54
C LEU A 103 -25.39 -9.67 0.80
N SER A 104 -25.77 -10.92 1.08
CA SER A 104 -27.02 -11.43 0.52
C SER A 104 -28.15 -10.68 1.20
N SER A 105 -28.93 -9.93 0.42
CA SER A 105 -30.25 -9.48 0.83
C SER A 105 -31.18 -10.69 0.88
N SER A 106 -30.94 -11.60 1.82
CA SER A 106 -31.99 -12.49 2.26
C SER A 106 -33.18 -11.57 2.58
N GLU A 107 -34.31 -11.89 1.96
CA GLU A 107 -35.55 -11.13 2.00
C GLU A 107 -35.71 -10.45 3.36
N LYS A 108 -36.09 -9.16 3.37
CA LYS A 108 -36.68 -8.49 4.53
C LYS A 108 -37.83 -9.38 5.01
N SER A 109 -37.53 -10.39 5.79
CA SER A 109 -38.50 -11.23 6.45
C SER A 109 -39.05 -10.31 7.52
N ASN A 110 -40.18 -9.70 7.19
CA ASN A 110 -41.09 -9.01 8.10
C ASN A 110 -41.67 -10.00 9.14
N ALA A 111 -40.87 -10.96 9.60
CA ALA A 111 -41.21 -11.88 10.67
C ALA A 111 -40.73 -11.25 11.98
N PRO A 112 -41.61 -10.98 12.95
CA PRO A 112 -41.25 -10.48 14.26
C PRO A 112 -40.62 -11.61 15.07
N GLY A 113 -39.38 -11.96 14.73
CA GLY A 113 -38.51 -12.86 15.46
C GLY A 113 -37.14 -12.24 15.48
N THR A 114 -36.58 -12.06 16.68
CA THR A 114 -35.28 -11.44 16.99
C THR A 114 -34.26 -11.56 15.86
N ILE A 115 -34.22 -10.55 14.97
CA ILE A 115 -33.13 -10.39 14.00
C ILE A 115 -31.90 -10.18 14.88
N ASN A 116 -30.93 -11.10 14.81
CA ASN A 116 -29.68 -10.89 15.51
C ASN A 116 -29.08 -9.59 14.95
N PRO A 117 -28.95 -8.53 15.76
CA PRO A 117 -28.44 -7.26 15.26
C PRO A 117 -26.94 -7.38 14.93
N GLN A 118 -26.29 -8.49 15.28
CA GLN A 118 -24.89 -8.74 15.02
C GLN A 118 -24.68 -9.69 13.83
N LEU A 119 -23.66 -9.36 13.05
CA LEU A 119 -23.00 -10.27 12.12
C LEU A 119 -21.74 -10.83 12.75
N TYR A 120 -21.39 -12.05 12.36
CA TYR A 120 -20.19 -12.74 12.83
C TYR A 120 -19.38 -13.22 11.63
N LEU A 121 -18.07 -13.00 11.68
CA LEU A 121 -17.10 -13.66 10.82
C LEU A 121 -16.11 -14.41 11.71
N GLN A 122 -15.79 -15.64 11.35
CA GLN A 122 -14.83 -16.47 12.07
C GLN A 122 -13.84 -17.05 11.07
N PHE A 123 -12.56 -16.86 11.36
CA PHE A 123 -11.42 -17.31 10.57
C PHE A 123 -10.69 -18.39 11.38
N LEU A 124 -10.55 -19.58 10.80
CA LEU A 124 -9.85 -20.70 11.39
C LEU A 124 -8.63 -21.02 10.53
N THR A 125 -7.45 -20.72 11.05
CA THR A 125 -6.18 -20.99 10.37
C THR A 125 -5.49 -22.15 11.08
N SER A 126 -5.53 -23.33 10.47
CA SER A 126 -4.71 -24.47 10.91
C SER A 126 -3.39 -24.48 10.16
N TYR A 127 -2.25 -24.70 10.84
CA TYR A 127 -0.94 -24.72 10.21
C TYR A 127 0.07 -25.53 11.05
N GLN A 128 1.24 -25.77 10.49
CA GLN A 128 2.38 -26.38 11.18
C GLN A 128 3.46 -25.31 11.41
N ASN A 129 3.90 -25.12 12.65
CA ASN A 129 5.01 -24.19 12.94
C ASN A 129 6.37 -24.81 12.53
N SER A 130 7.43 -24.03 12.65
CA SER A 130 8.81 -24.46 12.34
C SER A 130 9.31 -25.63 13.20
N GLU A 131 8.74 -25.82 14.39
CA GLU A 131 9.06 -26.95 15.30
C GLU A 131 8.28 -28.23 14.95
N GLY A 132 7.37 -28.16 14.00
CA GLY A 132 6.53 -29.28 13.58
C GLY A 132 5.21 -29.43 14.35
N HIS A 133 4.92 -28.55 15.30
CA HIS A 133 3.64 -28.53 16.03
C HIS A 133 2.49 -28.11 15.11
N LYS A 134 1.37 -28.82 15.19
CA LYS A 134 0.11 -28.45 14.53
C LYS A 134 -0.64 -27.47 15.42
N LEU A 135 -0.91 -26.29 14.90
CA LEU A 135 -1.59 -25.20 15.60
C LEU A 135 -2.90 -24.86 14.88
N LEU A 136 -3.84 -24.33 15.66
CA LEU A 136 -5.09 -23.76 15.15
C LEU A 136 -5.24 -22.37 15.76
N GLN A 137 -5.22 -21.35 14.91
CA GLN A 137 -5.56 -19.98 15.27
C GLN A 137 -7.01 -19.71 14.90
N VAL A 138 -7.81 -19.23 15.86
CA VAL A 138 -9.21 -18.88 15.64
C VAL A 138 -9.40 -17.40 15.94
N THR A 139 -9.87 -16.63 14.95
CA THR A 139 -10.23 -15.23 15.11
C THR A 139 -11.72 -15.06 14.83
N THR A 140 -12.48 -14.62 15.81
CA THR A 140 -13.91 -14.31 15.64
C THR A 140 -14.12 -12.82 15.80
N LEU A 141 -14.74 -12.18 14.82
CA LEU A 141 -15.15 -10.77 14.88
C LEU A 141 -16.66 -10.66 14.78
N THR A 142 -17.19 -9.65 15.46
CA THR A 142 -18.61 -9.27 15.41
C THR A 142 -18.76 -7.80 15.07
N ARG A 143 -19.79 -7.47 14.29
CA ARG A 143 -20.22 -6.09 13.98
C ARG A 143 -21.73 -6.01 14.02
N ARG A 144 -22.27 -4.80 14.14
CA ARG A 144 -23.71 -4.55 14.13
C ARG A 144 -24.19 -4.28 12.70
N TRP A 145 -25.34 -4.84 12.33
CA TRP A 145 -26.06 -4.43 11.12
C TRP A 145 -26.61 -3.02 11.28
N LEU A 146 -26.46 -2.21 10.25
CA LEU A 146 -26.97 -0.84 10.21
C LEU A 146 -28.06 -0.74 9.14
N ASP A 147 -29.14 -0.03 9.47
CA ASP A 147 -30.11 0.38 8.47
C ASP A 147 -29.56 1.59 7.71
N GLY A 148 -29.26 1.39 6.43
CA GLY A 148 -28.70 2.42 5.55
C GLY A 148 -29.61 3.64 5.36
N ALA A 149 -30.90 3.55 5.70
CA ALA A 149 -31.82 4.69 5.67
C ALA A 149 -31.71 5.62 6.89
N VAL A 150 -31.09 5.17 8.00
CA VAL A 150 -31.17 5.84 9.30
C VAL A 150 -29.80 6.25 9.86
N SER A 151 -28.73 5.50 9.58
CA SER A 151 -27.42 5.75 10.21
C SER A 151 -26.26 5.81 9.20
N SER A 152 -26.23 6.87 8.38
CA SER A 152 -25.11 7.14 7.47
C SER A 152 -23.81 7.49 8.21
N GLU A 153 -23.90 8.09 9.38
CA GLU A 153 -22.73 8.53 10.16
C GLU A 153 -21.92 7.36 10.73
N GLU A 154 -22.57 6.33 11.26
CA GLU A 154 -21.86 5.12 11.73
C GLU A 154 -21.17 4.37 10.58
N LEU A 155 -21.76 4.39 9.38
CA LEU A 155 -21.12 3.83 8.17
C LEU A 155 -19.88 4.64 7.77
N VAL A 156 -19.93 5.97 7.87
CA VAL A 156 -18.79 6.88 7.64
C VAL A 156 -17.67 6.58 8.64
N GLN A 157 -17.98 6.42 9.93
CA GLN A 157 -17.00 6.11 10.97
C GLN A 157 -16.39 4.71 10.82
N GLY A 158 -17.12 3.77 10.21
CA GLY A 158 -16.64 2.43 9.92
C GLY A 158 -15.72 2.33 8.69
N PHE A 159 -15.55 3.41 7.92
CA PHE A 159 -14.71 3.41 6.73
C PHE A 159 -13.23 3.56 7.10
N ASP A 160 -12.43 2.55 6.74
CA ASP A 160 -10.98 2.58 6.85
C ASP A 160 -10.37 2.89 5.47
N GLN A 161 -9.91 4.13 5.31
CA GLN A 161 -9.36 4.62 4.04
C GLN A 161 -8.03 3.97 3.65
N GLU A 162 -7.19 3.55 4.59
CA GLU A 162 -5.92 2.88 4.28
C GLU A 162 -6.19 1.47 3.77
N THR A 163 -7.02 0.72 4.50
CA THR A 163 -7.45 -0.62 4.08
C THR A 163 -8.18 -0.55 2.74
N ALA A 164 -9.09 0.40 2.55
CA ALA A 164 -9.79 0.58 1.28
C ALA A 164 -8.82 0.87 0.12
N ALA A 165 -7.80 1.70 0.33
CA ALA A 165 -6.81 2.00 -0.71
C ALA A 165 -6.01 0.76 -1.12
N VAL A 166 -5.57 -0.04 -0.13
CA VAL A 166 -4.86 -1.30 -0.39
C VAL A 166 -5.75 -2.31 -1.10
N VAL A 167 -7.00 -2.47 -0.66
CA VAL A 167 -7.97 -3.38 -1.31
C VAL A 167 -8.25 -2.95 -2.76
N MET A 168 -8.40 -1.65 -3.02
CA MET A 168 -8.57 -1.12 -4.38
C MET A 168 -7.33 -1.37 -5.24
N ALA A 169 -6.12 -1.24 -4.69
CA ALA A 169 -4.88 -1.56 -5.40
C ALA A 169 -4.80 -3.04 -5.78
N ARG A 170 -5.10 -3.94 -4.84
CA ARG A 170 -5.13 -5.40 -5.07
C ARG A 170 -6.18 -5.79 -6.12
N LEU A 171 -7.38 -5.21 -6.01
CA LEU A 171 -8.45 -5.48 -6.96
C LEU A 171 -8.14 -4.92 -8.35
N ALA A 172 -7.62 -3.70 -8.46
CA ALA A 172 -7.18 -3.14 -9.74
C ALA A 172 -6.09 -4.00 -10.38
N SER A 173 -5.09 -4.42 -9.59
CA SER A 173 -4.02 -5.32 -10.03
C SER A 173 -4.57 -6.64 -10.57
N LEU A 174 -5.51 -7.27 -9.86
CA LEU A 174 -6.17 -8.49 -10.32
C LEU A 174 -6.90 -8.26 -11.65
N LYS A 175 -7.75 -7.23 -11.72
CA LYS A 175 -8.55 -6.92 -12.92
C LYS A 175 -7.66 -6.65 -14.14
N MET A 176 -6.54 -5.95 -13.97
CA MET A 176 -5.56 -5.75 -15.03
C MET A 176 -4.93 -7.05 -15.57
N GLU A 177 -4.95 -8.13 -14.80
CA GLU A 177 -4.40 -9.43 -15.22
C GLU A 177 -5.45 -10.33 -15.87
N ILE A 178 -6.70 -10.25 -15.40
CA ILE A 178 -7.78 -11.15 -15.85
C ILE A 178 -8.66 -10.56 -16.94
N GLU A 179 -8.77 -9.24 -17.04
CA GLU A 179 -9.66 -8.56 -17.98
C GLU A 179 -8.86 -7.88 -19.10
N GLU A 180 -9.05 -8.36 -20.32
CA GLU A 180 -8.45 -7.76 -21.51
C GLU A 180 -8.98 -6.34 -21.76
N GLY A 181 -8.07 -5.40 -22.02
CA GLY A 181 -8.42 -3.99 -22.27
C GLY A 181 -8.91 -3.22 -21.05
N PHE A 182 -8.73 -3.75 -19.83
CA PHE A 182 -9.15 -3.06 -18.60
C PHE A 182 -8.36 -1.76 -18.36
N ASP A 183 -9.06 -0.63 -18.42
CA ASP A 183 -8.52 0.68 -18.08
C ASP A 183 -8.62 0.92 -16.56
N ALA A 184 -7.56 0.54 -15.86
CA ALA A 184 -7.46 0.68 -14.41
C ALA A 184 -7.54 2.14 -13.93
N THR A 185 -6.94 3.08 -14.66
CA THR A 185 -6.93 4.50 -14.28
C THR A 185 -8.35 5.05 -14.30
N ARG A 186 -9.07 4.85 -15.41
CA ARG A 186 -10.48 5.29 -15.53
C ARG A 186 -11.39 4.58 -14.54
N TRP A 187 -11.14 3.30 -14.26
CA TRP A 187 -11.90 2.54 -13.26
C TRP A 187 -11.70 3.10 -11.86
N LEU A 188 -10.45 3.40 -11.45
CA LEU A 188 -10.16 4.04 -10.17
C LEU A 188 -10.81 5.42 -10.08
N ASP A 189 -10.63 6.27 -11.09
CA ASP A 189 -11.18 7.63 -11.14
C ASP A 189 -12.71 7.61 -11.02
N ARG A 190 -13.40 6.70 -11.73
CA ARG A 190 -14.87 6.56 -11.65
C ARG A 190 -15.35 6.12 -10.27
N ASN A 191 -14.66 5.18 -9.63
CA ASN A 191 -15.05 4.72 -8.29
C ASN A 191 -14.81 5.81 -7.24
N LEU A 192 -13.70 6.56 -7.37
CA LEU A 192 -13.41 7.69 -6.50
C LEU A 192 -14.46 8.80 -6.62
N ILE A 193 -14.82 9.19 -7.86
CA ILE A 193 -15.87 10.20 -8.09
C ILE A 193 -17.20 9.75 -7.45
N ARG A 194 -17.60 8.49 -7.62
CA ARG A 194 -18.82 7.96 -6.98
C ARG A 194 -18.76 8.01 -5.46
N LEU A 195 -17.61 7.68 -4.87
CA LEU A 195 -17.41 7.76 -3.42
C LEU A 195 -17.55 9.20 -2.94
N CYS A 196 -16.82 10.13 -3.57
CA CYS A 196 -16.85 11.55 -3.22
C CYS A 196 -18.22 12.20 -3.44
N SER A 197 -18.94 11.82 -4.49
CA SER A 197 -20.31 12.31 -4.73
C SER A 197 -21.29 11.79 -3.69
N LYS A 198 -21.08 10.56 -3.18
CA LYS A 198 -21.98 9.94 -2.21
C LYS A 198 -21.73 10.40 -0.77
N PHE A 199 -20.46 10.61 -0.40
CA PHE A 199 -20.04 10.86 0.99
C PHE A 199 -19.41 12.24 1.22
N GLY A 200 -19.29 13.07 0.17
CA GLY A 200 -18.83 14.45 0.29
C GLY A 200 -19.97 15.39 0.61
N ASP A 201 -19.65 16.46 1.34
CA ASP A 201 -20.55 17.57 1.62
C ASP A 201 -20.26 18.70 0.63
N TYR A 202 -21.28 19.10 -0.14
CA TYR A 202 -21.15 20.14 -1.15
C TYR A 202 -22.51 20.75 -1.52
N ARG A 203 -22.44 21.95 -2.11
CA ARG A 203 -23.53 22.56 -2.88
C ARG A 203 -23.41 22.12 -4.32
N LYS A 204 -24.53 21.72 -4.91
CA LYS A 204 -24.58 21.27 -6.31
C LYS A 204 -24.01 22.35 -7.23
N ASP A 205 -23.19 21.92 -8.19
CA ASP A 205 -22.53 22.78 -9.18
C ASP A 205 -21.57 23.85 -8.60
N ASP A 206 -21.19 23.76 -7.31
CA ASP A 206 -20.22 24.65 -6.66
C ASP A 206 -19.01 23.86 -6.11
N PRO A 207 -17.93 23.69 -6.90
CA PRO A 207 -16.75 22.93 -6.50
C PRO A 207 -16.05 23.48 -5.25
N SER A 208 -16.16 24.80 -4.99
CA SER A 208 -15.49 25.45 -3.86
C SER A 208 -16.08 25.07 -2.50
N SER A 209 -17.32 24.55 -2.51
CA SER A 209 -18.01 24.09 -1.30
C SER A 209 -17.68 22.65 -0.90
N PHE A 210 -16.95 21.92 -1.75
CA PHE A 210 -16.71 20.49 -1.54
C PHE A 210 -15.78 20.25 -0.35
N THR A 211 -16.25 19.41 0.58
CA THR A 211 -15.46 18.93 1.71
C THR A 211 -15.67 17.42 1.91
N LEU A 212 -14.69 16.76 2.53
CA LEU A 212 -14.77 15.36 2.90
C LEU A 212 -14.59 15.21 4.41
N ASN A 213 -15.34 14.27 4.99
CA ASN A 213 -15.13 13.83 6.35
C ASN A 213 -13.68 13.30 6.54
N PRO A 214 -13.02 13.52 7.69
CA PRO A 214 -11.66 13.02 7.97
C PRO A 214 -11.46 11.51 7.74
N CYS A 215 -12.52 10.69 7.90
CA CYS A 215 -12.47 9.26 7.60
C CYS A 215 -12.19 8.97 6.11
N PHE A 216 -12.46 9.93 5.21
CA PHE A 216 -12.29 9.80 3.76
C PHE A 216 -11.22 10.73 3.18
N SER A 217 -10.70 11.70 3.94
CA SER A 217 -9.94 12.83 3.40
C SER A 217 -8.60 12.43 2.76
N LEU A 218 -7.98 11.32 3.18
CA LEU A 218 -6.74 10.81 2.60
C LEU A 218 -6.98 9.87 1.43
N PHE A 219 -8.18 9.28 1.31
CA PHE A 219 -8.49 8.32 0.25
C PHE A 219 -8.26 8.86 -1.17
N PRO A 220 -8.67 10.10 -1.53
CA PRO A 220 -8.33 10.68 -2.83
C PRO A 220 -6.82 10.77 -3.09
N GLN A 221 -6.03 11.09 -2.07
CA GLN A 221 -4.57 11.18 -2.19
C GLN A 221 -3.96 9.79 -2.42
N PHE A 222 -4.46 8.74 -1.75
CA PHE A 222 -4.08 7.37 -2.05
C PHE A 222 -4.41 6.98 -3.49
N MET A 223 -5.59 7.33 -4.00
CA MET A 223 -5.97 7.03 -5.38
C MET A 223 -5.11 7.78 -6.40
N PHE A 224 -4.74 9.04 -6.11
CA PHE A 224 -3.81 9.81 -6.91
C PHE A 224 -2.41 9.17 -7.00
N ASN A 225 -1.92 8.62 -5.89
CA ASN A 225 -0.63 7.93 -5.88
C ASN A 225 -0.73 6.54 -6.52
N LEU A 226 -1.79 5.78 -6.26
CA LEU A 226 -2.06 4.47 -6.84
C LEU A 226 -2.11 4.50 -8.37
N ARG A 227 -2.87 5.44 -8.97
CA ARG A 227 -3.04 5.52 -10.43
C ARG A 227 -1.74 5.86 -11.19
N ARG A 228 -0.74 6.42 -10.50
CA ARG A 228 0.59 6.75 -11.02
C ARG A 228 1.66 5.74 -10.60
N SER A 229 1.32 4.81 -9.71
CA SER A 229 2.24 3.80 -9.20
C SER A 229 2.56 2.74 -10.27
N GLN A 230 3.66 2.01 -10.05
CA GLN A 230 4.08 0.88 -10.88
C GLN A 230 3.10 -0.30 -10.89
N PHE A 231 2.08 -0.30 -10.02
CA PHE A 231 1.01 -1.30 -10.04
C PHE A 231 0.03 -1.08 -11.19
N VAL A 232 -0.16 0.19 -11.58
CA VAL A 232 -1.10 0.65 -12.62
C VAL A 232 -0.35 1.10 -13.88
N GLN A 233 0.62 2.00 -13.74
CA GLN A 233 1.48 2.47 -14.84
C GLN A 233 2.66 1.52 -15.01
N VAL A 234 2.45 0.46 -15.77
CA VAL A 234 3.48 -0.58 -16.01
C VAL A 234 4.50 -0.20 -17.08
N PHE A 235 4.31 0.94 -17.76
CA PHE A 235 5.31 1.49 -18.68
C PHE A 235 6.63 1.75 -17.92
N ASN A 236 7.77 1.51 -18.58
CA ASN A 236 9.12 1.48 -17.97
C ASN A 236 9.41 0.37 -16.95
N ASN A 237 8.49 -0.59 -16.75
CA ASN A 237 8.77 -1.81 -16.01
C ASN A 237 8.78 -3.01 -16.95
N SER A 238 9.65 -3.97 -16.69
CA SER A 238 9.56 -5.29 -17.32
C SER A 238 8.33 -6.06 -16.81
N PRO A 239 7.85 -7.07 -17.57
CA PRO A 239 6.79 -7.97 -17.09
C PRO A 239 7.14 -8.65 -15.76
N ASP A 240 8.41 -9.02 -15.57
CA ASP A 240 8.89 -9.69 -14.35
C ASP A 240 8.91 -8.75 -13.14
N GLU A 241 9.32 -7.49 -13.30
CA GLU A 241 9.23 -6.46 -12.25
C GLU A 241 7.78 -6.20 -11.86
N THR A 242 6.90 -6.07 -12.85
CA THR A 242 5.46 -5.87 -12.61
C THR A 242 4.87 -7.03 -11.83
N ALA A 243 5.18 -8.27 -12.23
CA ALA A 243 4.76 -9.46 -11.51
C ALA A 243 5.29 -9.48 -10.07
N TYR A 244 6.57 -9.17 -9.87
CA TYR A 244 7.21 -9.12 -8.54
C TYR A 244 6.52 -8.11 -7.62
N PHE A 245 6.29 -6.88 -8.08
CA PHE A 245 5.63 -5.86 -7.28
C PHE A 245 4.23 -6.28 -6.87
N ARG A 246 3.43 -6.81 -7.80
CA ARG A 246 2.05 -7.24 -7.54
C ARG A 246 1.98 -8.44 -6.60
N MET A 247 2.91 -9.38 -6.70
CA MET A 247 3.01 -10.50 -5.75
C MET A 247 3.23 -10.01 -4.32
N LEU A 248 4.12 -9.04 -4.12
CA LEU A 248 4.38 -8.46 -2.80
C LEU A 248 3.19 -7.63 -2.29
N LEU A 249 2.54 -6.84 -3.16
CA LEU A 249 1.31 -6.13 -2.82
C LEU A 249 0.21 -7.07 -2.31
N ASN A 250 0.09 -8.25 -2.92
CA ASN A 250 -0.91 -9.25 -2.55
C ASN A 250 -0.56 -10.05 -1.28
N ARG A 251 0.70 -10.04 -0.85
CA ARG A 251 1.17 -10.76 0.35
C ARG A 251 1.24 -9.87 1.58
N GLU A 252 1.64 -8.61 1.44
CA GLU A 252 2.02 -7.77 2.58
C GLU A 252 0.85 -7.26 3.42
N ASN A 253 1.11 -6.84 4.66
CA ASN A 253 0.08 -6.24 5.51
C ASN A 253 -0.36 -4.84 5.01
N ILE A 254 -1.41 -4.28 5.62
CA ILE A 254 -1.97 -2.98 5.21
C ILE A 254 -0.94 -1.85 5.33
N THR A 255 -0.17 -1.78 6.41
CA THR A 255 0.84 -0.75 6.63
C THR A 255 1.90 -0.75 5.52
N ASN A 256 2.48 -1.91 5.22
CA ASN A 256 3.49 -2.07 4.17
C ASN A 256 2.92 -1.79 2.78
N ALA A 257 1.72 -2.32 2.47
CA ALA A 257 1.06 -2.08 1.20
C ALA A 257 0.67 -0.60 1.00
N ALA A 258 0.27 0.10 2.07
CA ALA A 258 -0.01 1.53 2.02
C ALA A 258 1.26 2.32 1.66
N VAL A 259 2.42 1.97 2.23
CA VAL A 259 3.73 2.57 1.87
C VAL A 259 4.11 2.27 0.42
N MET A 260 3.76 1.09 -0.12
CA MET A 260 3.97 0.80 -1.55
C MET A 260 3.17 1.73 -2.46
N ILE A 261 1.95 2.10 -2.05
CA ILE A 261 1.04 2.96 -2.80
C ILE A 261 1.44 4.42 -2.65
N GLN A 262 1.61 4.87 -1.41
CA GLN A 262 2.00 6.23 -1.03
C GLN A 262 3.26 6.16 -0.17
N PRO A 263 4.45 6.30 -0.79
CA PRO A 263 5.72 6.32 -0.08
C PRO A 263 5.76 7.35 1.04
N SER A 264 6.48 7.03 2.12
CA SER A 264 6.72 7.96 3.22
C SER A 264 7.98 8.78 2.96
N LEU A 265 7.96 10.04 3.39
CA LEU A 265 9.10 10.95 3.27
C LEU A 265 9.36 11.61 4.62
N ILE A 266 10.58 11.49 5.14
CA ILE A 266 11.00 12.12 6.40
C ILE A 266 12.10 13.14 6.09
N SER A 267 11.99 14.33 6.67
CA SER A 267 12.97 15.40 6.51
C SER A 267 13.81 15.56 7.78
N TYR A 268 15.11 15.68 7.59
CA TYR A 268 16.12 15.91 8.62
C TYR A 268 16.79 17.26 8.36
N SER A 269 16.89 18.09 9.40
CA SER A 269 17.54 19.39 9.33
C SER A 269 18.20 19.72 10.68
N PHE A 270 19.03 20.76 10.74
CA PHE A 270 19.63 21.21 12.00
C PHE A 270 18.61 21.82 12.98
N ASN A 271 17.55 22.41 12.44
CA ASN A 271 16.65 23.27 13.20
C ASN A 271 15.39 22.53 13.69
N SER A 272 15.25 21.24 13.37
CA SER A 272 14.09 20.45 13.74
C SER A 272 14.47 18.99 13.95
N LEU A 273 13.70 18.30 14.79
CA LEU A 273 13.72 16.85 14.84
C LEU A 273 13.25 16.25 13.49
N PRO A 274 13.58 14.98 13.19
CA PRO A 274 13.04 14.29 12.03
C PRO A 274 11.52 14.36 12.01
N GLN A 275 10.95 14.79 10.89
CA GLN A 275 9.51 14.98 10.75
C GLN A 275 8.99 14.52 9.39
N PRO A 276 7.74 14.04 9.30
CA PRO A 276 7.11 13.73 8.03
C PRO A 276 7.09 14.95 7.11
N ALA A 277 7.44 14.74 5.86
CA ALA A 277 7.38 15.72 4.78
C ALA A 277 6.32 15.29 3.75
N LEU A 278 5.77 16.27 3.03
CA LEU A 278 4.86 15.97 1.92
C LEU A 278 5.64 15.27 0.81
N LEU A 279 5.02 14.27 0.17
CA LEU A 279 5.58 13.59 -1.00
C LEU A 279 5.47 14.49 -2.24
N ASP A 280 6.21 15.60 -2.20
CA ASP A 280 6.09 16.73 -3.11
C ASP A 280 7.49 17.31 -3.41
N VAL A 281 7.69 17.81 -4.63
CA VAL A 281 8.95 18.47 -5.02
C VAL A 281 9.29 19.67 -4.11
N ALA A 282 8.29 20.35 -3.57
CA ALA A 282 8.45 21.46 -2.63
C ALA A 282 9.13 21.05 -1.31
N SER A 283 9.17 19.75 -1.00
CA SER A 283 9.90 19.24 0.18
C SER A 283 11.41 19.17 -0.03
N ILE A 284 11.91 19.32 -1.26
CA ILE A 284 13.35 19.35 -1.52
C ILE A 284 13.91 20.72 -1.16
N ALA A 285 14.97 20.72 -0.34
CA ALA A 285 15.73 21.90 0.02
C ALA A 285 17.23 21.58 0.09
N ALA A 286 18.07 22.56 -0.20
CA ALA A 286 19.53 22.39 -0.25
C ALA A 286 20.15 22.07 1.12
N ASP A 287 19.52 22.50 2.22
CA ASP A 287 19.98 22.41 3.60
C ASP A 287 19.35 21.24 4.39
N ARG A 288 18.67 20.31 3.71
CA ARG A 288 17.98 19.17 4.34
C ARG A 288 18.44 17.83 3.79
N ILE A 289 18.23 16.79 4.57
CA ILE A 289 18.31 15.40 4.12
C ILE A 289 16.89 14.84 4.10
N LEU A 290 16.58 14.03 3.09
CA LEU A 290 15.30 13.34 2.97
C LEU A 290 15.52 11.83 3.02
N LEU A 291 14.70 11.12 3.79
CA LEU A 291 14.58 9.67 3.77
C LEU A 291 13.25 9.31 3.11
N LEU A 292 13.29 8.76 1.91
CA LEU A 292 12.12 8.20 1.22
C LEU A 292 12.08 6.70 1.47
N ASP A 293 10.92 6.19 1.90
CA ASP A 293 10.63 4.77 1.91
C ASP A 293 9.46 4.47 0.98
N SER A 294 9.74 3.76 -0.12
CA SER A 294 8.74 3.31 -1.10
C SER A 294 8.54 1.80 -1.06
N TYR A 295 8.75 1.18 0.10
CA TYR A 295 8.79 -0.27 0.33
C TYR A 295 9.94 -1.01 -0.38
N PHE A 296 10.00 -0.96 -1.72
CA PHE A 296 10.99 -1.68 -2.52
C PHE A 296 12.36 -0.98 -2.54
N ILE A 297 12.37 0.34 -2.35
CA ILE A 297 13.56 1.19 -2.40
C ILE A 297 13.51 2.15 -1.22
N VAL A 298 14.65 2.31 -0.54
CA VAL A 298 14.87 3.32 0.49
C VAL A 298 15.91 4.30 -0.05
N VAL A 299 15.56 5.58 -0.11
CA VAL A 299 16.44 6.64 -0.65
C VAL A 299 16.85 7.60 0.47
N ILE A 300 18.15 7.76 0.68
CA ILE A 300 18.73 8.84 1.49
C ILE A 300 19.24 9.90 0.52
N PHE A 301 18.54 11.03 0.48
CA PHE A 301 18.80 12.13 -0.44
C PHE A 301 19.38 13.33 0.33
N HIS A 302 20.56 13.79 -0.08
CA HIS A 302 21.21 14.96 0.50
C HIS A 302 20.97 16.19 -0.36
N GLY A 303 20.42 17.26 0.23
CA GLY A 303 20.37 18.57 -0.40
C GLY A 303 21.76 19.09 -0.76
N MET A 304 21.83 19.98 -1.75
CA MET A 304 23.09 20.47 -2.32
C MET A 304 24.07 21.01 -1.26
N THR A 305 23.61 21.81 -0.30
CA THR A 305 24.46 22.37 0.76
C THR A 305 24.97 21.29 1.70
N ILE A 306 24.11 20.34 2.09
CA ILE A 306 24.50 19.19 2.92
C ILE A 306 25.57 18.36 2.20
N ALA A 307 25.36 18.06 0.91
CA ALA A 307 26.32 17.30 0.11
C ALA A 307 27.67 18.02 0.00
N GLN A 308 27.67 19.35 -0.19
CA GLN A 308 28.89 20.16 -0.21
C GLN A 308 29.66 20.07 1.11
N TRP A 309 28.99 20.28 2.26
CA TRP A 309 29.62 20.17 3.58
C TRP A 309 30.16 18.76 3.85
N ARG A 310 29.44 17.71 3.45
CA ARG A 310 29.88 16.32 3.57
C ARG A 310 31.16 16.07 2.76
N ASN A 311 31.23 16.60 1.54
CA ASN A 311 32.37 16.45 0.64
C ASN A 311 33.59 17.26 1.10
N MET A 312 33.39 18.39 1.80
CA MET A 312 34.46 19.14 2.47
C MET A 312 34.96 18.47 3.75
N GLY A 313 34.32 17.38 4.20
CA GLY A 313 34.76 16.60 5.36
C GLY A 313 34.46 17.25 6.70
N TYR A 314 33.50 18.17 6.77
CA TYR A 314 33.14 18.86 8.03
C TYR A 314 32.72 17.88 9.13
N GLN A 315 32.06 16.78 8.79
CA GLN A 315 31.66 15.74 9.74
C GLN A 315 32.84 15.08 10.48
N ASN A 316 34.07 15.20 9.98
CA ASN A 316 35.26 14.65 10.62
C ASN A 316 35.90 15.64 11.62
N GLN A 317 35.44 16.88 11.66
CA GLN A 317 35.98 17.92 12.53
C GLN A 317 35.27 17.88 13.90
N PRO A 318 36.01 17.96 15.03
CA PRO A 318 35.41 17.91 16.36
C PRO A 318 34.35 18.99 16.60
N GLU A 319 34.50 20.16 15.97
CA GLU A 319 33.59 21.31 16.07
C GLU A 319 32.24 21.07 15.38
N HIS A 320 32.15 20.07 14.49
CA HIS A 320 30.98 19.79 13.65
C HIS A 320 30.34 18.43 13.95
N GLN A 321 30.41 17.98 15.22
CA GLN A 321 29.80 16.72 15.66
C GLN A 321 28.28 16.67 15.36
N ALA A 322 27.57 17.79 15.47
CA ALA A 322 26.15 17.88 15.12
C ALA A 322 25.88 17.54 13.64
N PHE A 323 26.79 17.92 12.74
CA PHE A 323 26.67 17.58 11.32
C PHE A 323 26.89 16.08 11.07
N ALA A 324 27.85 15.47 11.77
CA ALA A 324 28.05 14.02 11.72
C ALA A 324 26.80 13.26 12.20
N GLN A 325 26.16 13.73 13.28
CA GLN A 325 24.91 13.16 13.77
C GLN A 325 23.75 13.34 12.77
N LEU A 326 23.64 14.52 12.15
CA LEU A 326 22.63 14.78 11.12
C LEU A 326 22.77 13.82 9.92
N LEU A 327 24.00 13.58 9.45
CA LEU A 327 24.26 12.63 8.37
C LEU A 327 23.92 11.19 8.78
N GLN A 328 24.19 10.79 10.03
CA GLN A 328 24.00 9.42 10.50
C GLN A 328 22.53 9.09 10.79
N ALA A 329 21.71 10.05 11.24
CA ALA A 329 20.31 9.84 11.61
C ALA A 329 19.48 9.10 10.55
N PRO A 330 19.42 9.53 9.26
CA PRO A 330 18.64 8.82 8.24
C PRO A 330 19.18 7.42 7.92
N HIS A 331 20.48 7.16 8.12
CA HIS A 331 21.05 5.82 7.97
C HIS A 331 20.61 4.86 9.09
N ASN A 332 20.45 5.36 10.31
CA ASN A 332 19.93 4.56 11.42
C ASN A 332 18.47 4.17 11.15
N ASP A 333 17.64 5.14 10.75
CA ASP A 333 16.23 4.90 10.43
C ASP A 333 16.07 3.96 9.22
N ALA A 334 16.89 4.14 8.17
CA ALA A 334 16.92 3.23 7.04
C ALA A 334 17.30 1.80 7.46
N THR A 335 18.23 1.65 8.41
CA THR A 335 18.64 0.35 8.94
C THR A 335 17.49 -0.35 9.67
N MET A 336 16.70 0.38 10.46
CA MET A 336 15.50 -0.16 11.12
C MET A 336 14.48 -0.66 10.08
N ILE A 337 14.24 0.12 9.02
CA ILE A 337 13.35 -0.29 7.92
C ILE A 337 13.84 -1.59 7.25
N ILE A 338 15.15 -1.71 7.01
CA ILE A 338 15.76 -2.90 6.39
C ILE A 338 15.69 -4.13 7.32
N GLN A 339 15.78 -3.93 8.63
CA GLN A 339 15.70 -5.01 9.62
C GLN A 339 14.32 -5.63 9.69
N ASP A 340 13.25 -4.87 9.47
CA ASP A 340 11.88 -5.39 9.59
C ASP A 340 11.31 -5.92 8.26
N ARG A 341 11.95 -5.61 7.12
CA ARG A 341 11.38 -5.87 5.79
C ARG A 341 11.95 -7.11 5.10
N PHE A 342 11.05 -7.87 4.47
CA PHE A 342 11.40 -8.90 3.50
C PHE A 342 10.59 -8.74 2.20
N PRO A 343 11.21 -8.83 1.01
CA PRO A 343 12.65 -8.84 0.76
C PRO A 343 13.34 -7.55 1.23
N VAL A 344 14.66 -7.61 1.41
CA VAL A 344 15.47 -6.45 1.77
C VAL A 344 15.36 -5.39 0.66
N PRO A 345 15.00 -4.13 0.97
CA PRO A 345 14.85 -3.10 -0.04
C PRO A 345 16.20 -2.68 -0.63
N ARG A 346 16.19 -2.14 -1.84
CA ARG A 346 17.37 -1.49 -2.42
C ARG A 346 17.61 -0.17 -1.69
N VAL A 347 18.82 0.03 -1.16
CA VAL A 347 19.22 1.30 -0.57
C VAL A 347 19.93 2.15 -1.61
N VAL A 348 19.47 3.39 -1.77
CA VAL A 348 20.07 4.38 -2.66
C VAL A 348 20.48 5.58 -1.82
N VAL A 349 21.76 5.93 -1.87
CA VAL A 349 22.26 7.17 -1.28
C VAL A 349 22.65 8.10 -2.41
N CYS A 350 22.08 9.28 -2.45
CA CYS A 350 22.30 10.23 -3.53
C CYS A 350 22.28 11.68 -3.04
N ASP A 351 22.76 12.55 -3.91
CA ASP A 351 22.81 13.99 -3.70
C ASP A 351 21.88 14.68 -4.70
N GLN A 352 21.44 15.90 -4.37
CA GLN A 352 20.70 16.76 -5.28
C GLN A 352 21.46 16.94 -6.61
N HIS A 353 20.73 16.82 -7.72
CA HIS A 353 21.26 16.80 -9.10
C HIS A 353 22.12 15.57 -9.48
N GLY A 354 22.28 14.59 -8.59
CA GLY A 354 22.91 13.31 -8.92
C GLY A 354 21.99 12.39 -9.74
N SER A 355 22.55 11.49 -10.55
CA SER A 355 21.77 10.61 -11.43
C SER A 355 20.80 9.69 -10.67
N GLN A 356 21.17 9.25 -9.47
CA GLN A 356 20.35 8.39 -8.61
C GLN A 356 19.24 9.17 -7.89
N ALA A 357 19.24 10.50 -7.91
CA ALA A 357 18.15 11.31 -7.36
C ALA A 357 16.80 11.06 -8.08
N ARG A 358 16.84 10.53 -9.30
CA ARG A 358 15.63 10.13 -10.06
C ARG A 358 14.74 9.15 -9.30
N PHE A 359 15.29 8.32 -8.41
CA PHE A 359 14.51 7.39 -7.59
C PHE A 359 13.61 8.13 -6.59
N LEU A 360 14.03 9.29 -6.09
CA LEU A 360 13.21 10.19 -5.30
C LEU A 360 12.21 10.94 -6.20
N LEU A 361 12.73 11.63 -7.22
CA LEU A 361 11.93 12.53 -8.06
C LEU A 361 10.75 11.83 -8.73
N ALA A 362 10.92 10.57 -9.18
CA ALA A 362 9.86 9.80 -9.81
C ALA A 362 8.68 9.44 -8.86
N LYS A 363 8.82 9.66 -7.55
CA LYS A 363 7.78 9.41 -6.55
C LYS A 363 7.10 10.68 -6.04
N LEU A 364 7.67 11.86 -6.31
CA LEU A 364 7.15 13.12 -5.79
C LEU A 364 5.99 13.67 -6.64
N ASN A 365 5.11 14.43 -6.00
CA ASN A 365 4.12 15.25 -6.68
C ASN A 365 4.80 16.42 -7.43
N PRO A 366 4.54 16.61 -8.74
CA PRO A 366 5.08 17.73 -9.52
C PRO A 366 4.26 19.01 -9.29
N SER A 367 4.27 19.55 -8.06
CA SER A 367 3.56 20.81 -7.73
C SER A 367 4.17 22.04 -8.41
N ALA A 368 5.49 22.05 -8.58
CA ALA A 368 6.23 23.01 -9.39
C ALA A 368 6.52 22.40 -10.77
N ALA A 369 5.57 22.53 -11.70
CA ALA A 369 5.73 22.09 -13.08
C ALA A 369 6.39 23.20 -13.93
N TYR A 370 7.27 22.80 -14.87
CA TYR A 370 7.99 23.72 -15.75
C TYR A 370 7.08 24.65 -16.58
N ASN A 371 5.82 24.26 -16.79
CA ASN A 371 4.81 25.04 -17.50
C ASN A 371 4.32 26.29 -16.74
N ASN A 372 4.52 26.36 -15.42
CA ASN A 372 4.14 27.50 -14.56
C ASN A 372 5.39 28.28 -14.09
N ALA A 373 6.34 28.52 -14.99
CA ALA A 373 7.62 29.20 -14.69
C ALA A 373 7.47 30.62 -14.09
N HIS A 374 6.29 31.24 -14.18
CA HIS A 374 6.06 32.60 -13.70
C HIS A 374 5.81 32.73 -12.19
N GLU A 375 5.51 31.65 -11.47
CA GLU A 375 5.25 31.65 -10.02
C GLU A 375 6.40 31.03 -9.19
N MET A 376 7.51 30.67 -9.83
CA MET A 376 8.60 29.96 -9.16
C MET A 376 9.46 30.89 -8.30
N SER A 377 9.60 30.53 -7.02
CA SER A 377 10.68 31.05 -6.17
C SER A 377 12.04 30.60 -6.71
N THR A 378 13.01 31.51 -6.82
CA THR A 378 14.39 31.18 -7.22
C THR A 378 14.98 30.08 -6.33
N GLY A 379 15.30 28.92 -6.92
CA GLY A 379 15.96 27.80 -6.22
C GLY A 379 15.10 26.57 -5.92
N SER A 380 13.82 26.54 -6.33
CA SER A 380 12.98 25.34 -6.22
C SER A 380 13.31 24.30 -7.29
N ASP A 381 13.42 23.02 -6.92
CA ASP A 381 13.54 21.93 -7.89
C ASP A 381 12.24 21.78 -8.71
N VAL A 382 12.40 21.40 -9.98
CA VAL A 382 11.30 21.19 -10.93
C VAL A 382 11.35 19.76 -11.43
N ILE A 383 10.19 19.11 -11.48
CA ILE A 383 10.06 17.79 -12.09
C ILE A 383 9.59 17.98 -13.53
N PHE A 384 10.38 17.48 -14.48
CA PHE A 384 10.04 17.46 -15.89
C PHE A 384 9.14 16.26 -16.20
N THR A 385 7.83 16.45 -16.03
CA THR A 385 6.80 15.45 -16.36
C THR A 385 5.54 16.15 -16.88
N ASP A 386 4.77 15.44 -17.71
CA ASP A 386 3.42 15.84 -18.13
C ASP A 386 2.35 15.30 -17.17
N ASP A 387 2.76 14.64 -16.08
CA ASP A 387 1.84 14.17 -15.04
C ASP A 387 1.12 15.34 -14.36
N VAL A 388 -0.16 15.11 -14.09
CA VAL A 388 -1.02 16.05 -13.38
C VAL A 388 -0.59 16.14 -11.91
N SER A 389 -0.52 17.36 -11.37
CA SER A 389 -0.24 17.58 -9.94
C SER A 389 -1.43 17.19 -9.06
N LEU A 390 -1.17 16.91 -7.78
CA LEU A 390 -2.20 16.57 -6.80
C LEU A 390 -3.28 17.64 -6.70
N GLN A 391 -2.89 18.92 -6.78
CA GLN A 391 -3.84 20.04 -6.74
C GLN A 391 -4.81 19.99 -7.93
N VAL A 392 -4.30 19.87 -9.16
CA VAL A 392 -5.14 19.81 -10.37
C VAL A 392 -6.02 18.56 -10.35
N PHE A 393 -5.51 17.43 -9.83
CA PHE A 393 -6.30 16.23 -9.60
C PHE A 393 -7.48 16.47 -8.65
N PHE A 394 -7.26 17.13 -7.50
CA PHE A 394 -8.32 17.48 -6.57
C PHE A 394 -9.34 18.45 -7.17
N GLU A 395 -8.89 19.47 -7.91
CA GLU A 395 -9.80 20.41 -8.57
C GLU A 395 -10.74 19.70 -9.57
N HIS A 396 -10.21 18.76 -10.35
CA HIS A 396 -11.04 17.95 -11.24
C HIS A 396 -11.98 17.01 -10.49
N LEU A 397 -11.50 16.35 -9.44
CA LEU A 397 -12.34 15.48 -8.61
C LEU A 397 -13.50 16.26 -7.99
N GLN A 398 -13.24 17.43 -7.43
CA GLN A 398 -14.25 18.32 -6.85
C GLN A 398 -15.30 18.72 -7.90
N ARG A 399 -14.86 19.19 -9.08
CA ARG A 399 -15.77 19.57 -10.17
C ARG A 399 -16.69 18.41 -10.58
N LEU A 400 -16.16 17.20 -10.71
CA LEU A 400 -16.95 16.04 -11.13
C LEU A 400 -17.85 15.49 -10.02
N ALA A 401 -17.42 15.58 -8.76
CA ALA A 401 -18.21 15.12 -7.62
C ALA A 401 -19.47 15.97 -7.44
N VAL A 402 -19.37 17.30 -7.57
CA VAL A 402 -20.51 18.21 -7.35
C VAL A 402 -21.53 18.24 -8.50
N GLN A 403 -21.18 17.65 -9.65
CA GLN A 403 -22.03 17.55 -10.84
C GLN A 403 -22.87 16.26 -10.89
N SER A 404 -22.51 15.26 -10.09
CA SER A 404 -23.08 13.90 -10.14
C SER A 404 -24.46 13.79 -9.50
#